data_AF-A0A2A4FFN1-F1
#
_entry.id   AF-A0A2A4FFN1-F1
#
_cell.length_a   1.000
_cell.length_b   1.000
_cell.length_c   1.000
_cell.angle_alpha   90.00
_cell.angle_beta   90.00
_cell.angle_gamma   90.00
#
_symmetry.space_group_name_H-M   'P 1'
#
loop_
_entity.id
_entity.type
_entity.pdbx_description
1 polymer ?
#
loop_
_entity_poly.entity_id
_entity_poly.type
_entity_poly.pdbx_seq_one_letter_code
_entity_poly.pdbx_strand_id
1 'polypeptide(L)'
;SPQRKYLLKQTTSTVFAKIGAVRQVLDVHTLSHATDRHELKMNDIGRVALTLQKPIVCDTYDAHPGTGAFVLIDETTHHTVAAGMIRAFSA
;
A
#
# COMPACT_ATOMS: atom_id res chain seq x y z
N SER A 1 9.18 -2.47 -8.15
CA SER A 1 10.41 -1.65 -8.26
C SER A 1 10.19 -0.34 -7.51
N PRO A 2 11.10 0.05 -6.61
CA PRO A 2 10.98 1.23 -5.74
C PRO A 2 10.87 2.58 -6.48
N GLN A 3 11.12 2.62 -7.78
CA GLN A 3 10.95 3.83 -8.61
C GLN A 3 9.60 3.91 -9.33
N ARG A 4 8.79 2.85 -9.30
CA ARG A 4 7.51 2.79 -10.01
C ARG A 4 6.49 3.66 -9.29
N LYS A 5 5.83 4.54 -10.04
CA LYS A 5 4.71 5.33 -9.54
C LYS A 5 3.43 4.54 -9.70
N TYR A 6 2.51 4.77 -8.77
CA TYR A 6 1.19 4.18 -8.75
C TYR A 6 0.16 5.29 -8.54
N LEU A 7 -1.06 5.05 -8.95
CA LEU A 7 -2.21 5.81 -8.46
C LEU A 7 -2.72 5.10 -7.20
N LEU A 8 -2.77 5.82 -6.08
CA LEU A 8 -3.51 5.39 -4.91
C LEU A 8 -4.92 5.96 -5.02
N LYS A 9 -5.91 5.07 -5.03
CA LYS A 9 -7.33 5.43 -4.96
C LYS A 9 -7.89 5.04 -3.61
N GLN A 10 -8.31 6.04 -2.84
CA GLN A 10 -9.01 5.91 -1.57
C GLN A 10 -10.32 6.66 -1.69
N THR A 11 -11.44 6.01 -1.41
CA THR A 11 -12.79 6.59 -1.59
C THR A 11 -12.95 7.34 -2.92
N THR A 12 -13.12 8.65 -2.88
CA THR A 12 -13.25 9.57 -4.04
C THR A 12 -11.93 10.25 -4.41
N SER A 13 -10.88 10.08 -3.61
CA SER A 13 -9.55 10.66 -3.83
C SER A 13 -8.67 9.73 -4.66
N THR A 14 -8.00 10.27 -5.66
CA THR A 14 -6.96 9.57 -6.44
C THR A 14 -5.72 10.45 -6.51
N VAL A 15 -4.60 9.94 -5.99
CA VAL A 15 -3.34 10.67 -5.91
C VAL A 15 -2.18 9.78 -6.35
N PHE A 16 -1.12 10.37 -6.88
CA PHE A 16 0.10 9.61 -7.14
C PHE A 16 0.74 9.17 -5.83
N ALA A 17 1.22 7.93 -5.82
CA ALA A 17 1.91 7.29 -4.72
C ALA A 17 3.19 6.61 -5.20
N LYS A 18 4.19 6.56 -4.32
CA LYS A 18 5.40 5.76 -4.49
C LYS A 18 5.56 4.81 -3.33
N ILE A 19 6.03 3.60 -3.61
CA ILE A 19 6.41 2.64 -2.58
C ILE A 19 7.81 3.02 -2.10
N GLY A 20 7.93 3.41 -0.83
CA GLY A 20 9.21 3.78 -0.22
C GLY A 20 10.02 2.55 0.16
N ALA A 21 9.53 1.78 1.13
CA ALA A 21 10.19 0.56 1.59
C ALA A 21 9.17 -0.53 1.96
N VAL A 22 9.50 -1.78 1.62
CA VAL A 22 8.82 -2.97 2.14
C VAL A 22 9.48 -3.30 3.48
N ARG A 23 8.73 -3.16 4.57
CA ARG A 23 9.24 -3.36 5.94
C ARG A 23 9.20 -4.81 6.36
N GLN A 24 8.12 -5.51 6.00
CA GLN A 24 7.86 -6.88 6.42
C GLN A 24 7.05 -7.57 5.32
N VAL A 25 7.36 -8.83 5.07
CA VAL A 25 6.54 -9.72 4.24
C VAL A 25 6.04 -10.85 5.14
N LEU A 26 4.74 -11.11 5.10
CA LEU A 26 4.12 -12.22 5.80
C LEU A 26 4.34 -13.50 4.98
N ASP A 27 5.00 -14.49 5.56
CA ASP A 27 4.98 -15.84 5.04
C ASP A 27 3.63 -16.48 5.38
N VAL A 28 2.80 -16.69 4.37
CA VAL A 28 1.45 -17.24 4.53
C VAL A 28 1.42 -18.69 5.02
N HIS A 29 2.52 -19.45 4.89
CA HIS A 29 2.58 -20.84 5.34
C HIS A 29 2.95 -20.93 6.82
N THR A 30 3.84 -20.06 7.27
CA THR A 30 4.37 -20.08 8.66
C THR A 30 3.74 -19.00 9.55
N LEU A 31 3.01 -18.06 8.96
CA LEU A 31 2.50 -16.84 9.60
C LEU A 31 3.59 -15.97 10.24
N SER A 32 4.84 -16.17 9.84
CA SER A 32 5.99 -15.41 10.33
C SER A 32 6.26 -14.17 9.45
N HIS A 33 6.91 -13.17 10.04
CA HIS A 33 7.30 -11.95 9.32
C HIS A 33 8.75 -12.07 8.85
N ALA A 34 8.94 -12.26 7.55
CA ALA A 34 10.24 -12.17 6.91
C ALA A 34 10.67 -10.70 6.80
N THR A 35 11.80 -10.36 7.41
CA THR A 35 12.40 -9.01 7.40
C THR A 35 13.53 -8.84 6.39
N ASP A 36 14.04 -9.95 5.86
CA ASP A 36 15.07 -10.03 4.81
C ASP A 36 14.50 -9.81 3.40
N ARG A 37 13.17 -9.85 3.25
CA ARG A 37 12.48 -9.60 1.98
C ARG A 37 12.13 -8.12 1.82
N HIS A 38 12.77 -7.48 0.84
CA HIS A 38 12.56 -6.06 0.52
C HIS A 38 11.65 -5.82 -0.70
N GLU A 39 11.03 -6.88 -1.22
CA GLU A 39 10.14 -6.83 -2.38
C GLU A 39 8.89 -7.69 -2.16
N LEU A 40 7.75 -7.21 -2.66
CA LEU A 40 6.49 -7.95 -2.74
C LEU A 40 6.29 -8.48 -4.16
N LYS A 41 6.01 -9.78 -4.25
CA LYS A 41 5.57 -10.47 -5.46
C LYS A 41 4.04 -10.55 -5.48
N MET A 42 3.50 -11.02 -6.59
CA MET A 42 2.07 -11.31 -6.70
C MET A 42 1.62 -12.24 -5.58
N ASN A 43 0.48 -11.92 -4.97
CA ASN A 43 -0.12 -12.63 -3.83
C ASN A 43 0.66 -12.56 -2.49
N ASP A 44 1.79 -11.85 -2.42
CA ASP A 44 2.43 -11.59 -1.13
C ASP A 44 1.61 -10.58 -0.32
N ILE A 45 1.61 -10.77 1.00
CA ILE A 45 1.05 -9.82 1.96
C ILE A 45 2.22 -9.19 2.70
N GLY A 46 2.23 -7.86 2.84
CA GLY A 46 3.31 -7.20 3.58
C GLY A 46 2.98 -5.79 4.01
N ARG A 47 3.87 -5.25 4.85
CA ARG A 47 3.78 -3.90 5.36
C ARG A 47 4.71 -3.00 4.57
N VAL A 48 4.14 -1.99 3.93
CA VAL A 48 4.88 -1.02 3.10
C VAL A 48 4.70 0.40 3.62
N ALA A 49 5.70 1.24 3.39
CA ALA A 49 5.56 2.69 3.52
C ALA A 49 5.26 3.30 2.15
N LEU A 50 4.24 4.16 2.09
CA LEU A 50 3.87 4.89 0.87
C LEU A 50 4.12 6.39 1.08
N THR A 51 4.63 7.04 0.04
CA THR A 51 4.68 8.50 -0.03
C THR A 51 3.69 8.97 -1.07
N LEU A 52 2.82 9.91 -0.70
CA LEU A 52 1.80 10.46 -1.58
C LEU A 52 2.24 11.82 -2.13
N GLN A 53 1.89 12.13 -3.37
CA GLN A 53 2.19 13.42 -3.98
C GLN A 53 1.34 14.55 -3.38
N LYS A 54 0.14 14.23 -2.88
CA LYS A 54 -0.77 15.15 -2.21
C LYS A 54 -1.33 14.46 -0.96
N PRO A 55 -1.60 15.20 0.12
CA PRO A 55 -2.25 14.65 1.30
C PRO A 55 -3.67 14.17 0.96
N ILE A 56 -4.14 13.17 1.71
CA ILE A 56 -5.53 12.68 1.65
C ILE A 56 -6.11 12.67 3.06
N VAL A 57 -7.43 12.80 3.16
CA VAL A 57 -8.14 12.56 4.42
C VAL A 57 -8.33 11.06 4.57
N CYS A 58 -7.82 10.48 5.66
CA CYS A 58 -7.90 9.05 5.90
C CYS A 58 -7.94 8.73 7.40
N ASP A 59 -8.46 7.54 7.69
CA ASP A 59 -8.41 6.93 9.01
C ASP A 59 -7.54 5.67 8.95
N THR A 60 -7.20 5.12 10.12
CA THR A 60 -6.72 3.75 10.14
C THR A 60 -7.86 2.80 9.79
N TYR A 61 -7.55 1.70 9.11
CA TYR A 61 -8.55 0.72 8.70
C TYR A 61 -9.31 0.13 9.90
N ASP A 62 -8.64 -0.04 11.04
CA ASP A 62 -9.24 -0.56 12.27
C ASP A 62 -10.24 0.44 12.88
N ALA A 63 -10.05 1.75 12.68
CA ALA A 63 -10.97 2.77 13.13
C ALA A 63 -12.16 2.94 12.17
N HIS A 64 -11.89 2.99 10.86
CA HIS A 64 -12.96 3.10 9.86
C HIS A 64 -12.57 2.42 8.53
N PRO A 65 -13.12 1.23 8.23
CA PRO A 65 -12.75 0.47 7.03
C PRO A 65 -13.01 1.23 5.73
N GLY A 66 -14.05 2.07 5.68
CA GLY A 66 -14.43 2.82 4.47
C GLY A 66 -13.37 3.85 4.04
N THR A 67 -12.73 4.53 4.99
CA THR A 67 -11.72 5.56 4.74
C THR A 67 -10.29 5.07 4.96
N GLY A 68 -10.12 3.91 5.62
CA GLY A 68 -8.83 3.25 5.82
C GLY A 68 -8.45 2.23 4.75
N ALA A 69 -9.32 1.97 3.76
CA ALA A 69 -9.02 1.08 2.63
C ALA A 69 -8.56 1.87 1.39
N PHE A 70 -7.68 1.27 0.60
CA PHE A 70 -7.29 1.83 -0.70
C PHE A 70 -6.90 0.73 -1.68
N VAL A 71 -6.80 1.09 -2.95
CA VAL A 71 -6.18 0.28 -3.99
C VAL A 71 -5.02 1.01 -4.65
N LEU A 72 -4.01 0.26 -5.10
CA LEU A 72 -2.96 0.75 -5.96
C LEU A 72 -3.25 0.32 -7.40
N ILE A 73 -3.17 1.29 -8.30
CA ILE A 73 -3.39 1.11 -9.73
C ILE A 73 -2.09 1.49 -10.45
N ASP A 74 -1.67 0.65 -11.39
CA ASP A 74 -0.53 0.96 -12.25
C ASP A 74 -0.86 2.16 -13.16
N GLU A 75 0.01 3.18 -13.18
CA GLU A 75 -0.26 4.42 -13.93
C GLU A 75 -0.25 4.22 -15.45
N THR A 76 0.44 3.19 -15.94
CA THR A 76 0.58 2.94 -17.39
C THR A 76 -0.50 1.98 -17.88
N THR A 77 -0.69 0.85 -17.18
CA THR A 77 -1.63 -0.18 -17.62
C THR A 77 -3.05 0.02 -17.08
N HIS A 78 -3.24 0.89 -16.09
CA HIS A 78 -4.50 1.09 -15.38
C HIS A 78 -5.04 -0.17 -14.68
N HIS A 79 -4.20 -1.19 -14.49
CA HIS A 79 -4.59 -2.38 -13.75
C HIS A 79 -4.47 -2.14 -12.25
N THR A 80 -5.45 -2.63 -11.49
CA THR A 80 -5.33 -2.73 -10.03
C THR A 80 -4.25 -3.76 -9.69
N VAL A 81 -3.19 -3.33 -9.02
CA VAL A 81 -2.03 -4.17 -8.69
C VAL A 81 -1.98 -4.58 -7.23
N ALA A 82 -2.68 -3.86 -6.34
CA ALA A 82 -2.78 -4.20 -4.93
C ALA A 82 -4.04 -3.59 -4.29
N ALA A 83 -4.49 -4.20 -3.21
CA ALA A 83 -5.40 -3.62 -2.23
C ALA A 83 -4.64 -3.42 -0.91
N GLY A 84 -5.00 -2.39 -0.13
CA GLY A 84 -4.28 -2.01 1.07
C GLY A 84 -5.17 -1.50 2.19
N MET A 85 -4.64 -1.62 3.40
CA MET A 85 -5.24 -1.14 4.65
C MET A 85 -4.27 -0.15 5.31
N ILE A 86 -4.76 1.02 5.67
CA ILE A 86 -3.97 2.05 6.35
C ILE A 86 -3.81 1.64 7.82
N ARG A 87 -2.56 1.41 8.25
CA ARG A 87 -2.24 1.05 9.65
C ARG A 87 -1.71 2.22 10.47
N ALA A 88 -1.14 3.21 9.81
CA ALA A 88 -0.61 4.44 10.42
C ALA A 88 -0.39 5.48 9.31
N PHE A 89 -0.41 6.76 9.66
CA PHE A 89 -0.09 7.88 8.78
C PHE A 89 0.55 9.01 9.58
N SER A 90 1.31 9.85 8.90
CA SER A 90 1.93 11.06 9.44
C SER A 90 1.84 12.16 8.39
N ALA A 91 1.73 13.41 8.84
CA ALA A 91 1.78 14.59 7.99
C ALA A 91 3.21 14.89 7.55
#